data_AF-A0A2N1PXY0-F1
#
_entry.id   AF-A0A2N1PXY0-F1
#
_cell.length_a   1.000
_cell.length_b   1.000
_cell.length_c   1.000
_cell.angle_alpha   90.00
_cell.angle_beta   90.00
_cell.angle_gamma   90.00
#
_symmetry.space_group_name_H-M   'P 1'
#
loop_
_entity.id
_entity.type
_entity.pdbx_description
1 polymer ?
#
loop_
_entity_poly.entity_id
_entity_poly.type
_entity_poly.pdbx_seq_one_letter_code
_entity_poly.pdbx_strand_id
1 'polypeptide(L)' 'MAKGILGRKLGMTQIFDENGVLVPVTVVDVADNVVLQQKTVETDGYVATQVGFETKRDKLSNKPEQGHVKKANTAPKRF' A
#
# COMPACT_ATOMS: atom_id res chain seq x y z
N MET A 1 6.70 16.61 -0.26
CA MET A 1 6.65 15.14 -0.25
C MET A 1 5.21 14.71 -0.07
N ALA A 2 4.61 14.12 -1.10
CA ALA A 2 3.25 13.59 -1.00
C ALA A 2 3.28 12.27 -0.22
N LYS A 3 2.47 12.15 0.83
CA LYS A 3 2.24 10.89 1.54
C LYS A 3 1.26 10.08 0.69
N GLY A 4 1.76 9.07 -0.02
CA GLY A 4 0.95 8.13 -0.78
C GLY A 4 0.70 6.86 0.04
N ILE A 5 -0.50 6.31 -0.08
CA ILE A 5 -0.86 4.98 0.45
C ILE A 5 -1.43 4.15 -0.68
N LEU A 6 -1.23 2.84 -0.61
CA LEU A 6 -1.89 1.88 -1.49
C LEU A 6 -3.23 1.50 -0.89
N GLY A 7 -4.22 1.31 -1.76
CA GLY A 7 -5.54 0.89 -1.34
C GLY A 7 -6.27 0.10 -2.42
N ARG A 8 -7.17 -0.77 -1.98
CA ARG A 8 -8.01 -1.59 -2.85
C ARG A 8 -9.43 -1.02 -2.85
N LYS A 9 -9.96 -0.73 -4.04
CA LYS A 9 -11.37 -0.32 -4.18
C LYS A 9 -12.28 -1.48 -3.75
N LEU A 10 -13.07 -1.27 -2.70
CA LEU A 10 -14.07 -2.25 -2.24
C LEU A 10 -15.39 -2.08 -2.98
N GLY A 11 -15.80 -0.83 -3.22
CA GLY A 11 -17.09 -0.56 -3.85
C GLY A 11 -17.46 0.92 -3.81
N MET A 12 -18.65 1.23 -4.28
CA MET A 12 -19.23 2.56 -4.26
C MET A 12 -20.52 2.53 -3.46
N THR A 13 -20.70 3.52 -2.59
CA THR A 13 -21.88 3.69 -1.75
C THR A 13 -22.29 5.16 -1.76
N GLN A 14 -23.31 5.51 -0.99
CA GLN A 14 -23.75 6.89 -0.83
C GLN A 14 -23.88 7.21 0.66
N ILE A 15 -23.53 8.44 1.02
CA ILE A 15 -23.77 9.01 2.34
C ILE A 15 -24.64 10.25 2.18
N PHE A 16 -25.40 10.57 3.21
CA PHE A 16 -26.10 11.86 3.28
C PHE A 16 -25.24 12.81 4.12
N ASP A 17 -25.05 14.03 3.64
CA ASP A 17 -24.41 15.08 4.43
C ASP A 17 -25.37 15.63 5.51
N GLU A 18 -24.89 16.55 6.34
CA GLU A 18 -25.66 17.17 7.43
C GLU A 18 -26.88 17.96 6.93
N ASN A 19 -26.89 18.36 5.66
CA ASN A 19 -27.98 19.10 5.01
C ASN A 19 -28.97 18.18 4.26
N GLY A 20 -28.76 16.85 4.31
CA GLY A 20 -29.58 15.86 3.62
C GLY A 20 -29.25 15.68 2.13
N VAL A 21 -28.12 16.20 1.65
CA VAL A 21 -27.66 16.02 0.26
C VAL A 21 -27.00 14.65 0.12
N LEU A 22 -27.37 13.92 -0.93
CA LEU A 22 -26.78 12.62 -1.27
C LEU A 22 -25.41 12.82 -1.93
N VAL A 23 -24.36 12.28 -1.30
CA VAL A 23 -22.99 12.30 -1.81
C VAL A 23 -22.55 10.87 -2.18
N PRO A 24 -22.26 10.59 -3.46
CA PRO A 24 -21.70 9.31 -3.87
C PRO A 24 -20.24 9.21 -3.41
N VAL A 25 -19.88 8.10 -2.77
CA VAL A 25 -18.55 7.86 -2.22
C VAL A 25 -17.99 6.51 -2.65
N THR A 26 -16.67 6.39 -2.68
CA THR A 26 -15.97 5.13 -2.95
C THR A 26 -15.28 4.65 -1.69
N VAL A 27 -15.51 3.40 -1.30
CA VAL A 27 -14.85 2.78 -0.15
C VAL A 27 -13.54 2.13 -0.63
N VAL A 28 -12.44 2.49 0.03
CA VAL A 28 -11.10 1.98 -0.25
C VAL A 28 -10.51 1.35 1.01
N ASP A 29 -10.07 0.10 0.88
CA ASP A 29 -9.38 -0.67 1.93
C ASP A 29 -7.88 -0.38 1.91
N VAL A 30 -7.32 -0.06 3.08
CA VAL A 30 -5.93 0.39 3.26
C VAL A 30 -5.18 -0.37 4.38
N ALA A 31 -5.72 -1.48 4.88
CA ALA A 31 -5.34 -2.10 6.17
C ALA A 31 -3.89 -2.63 6.29
N ASP A 32 -3.11 -2.72 5.21
CA ASP A 32 -1.83 -3.45 5.18
C ASP A 32 -0.64 -2.70 4.56
N ASN A 33 -0.62 -1.37 4.65
CA ASN A 33 0.49 -0.57 4.12
C ASN A 33 1.75 -0.68 4.99
N VAL A 34 2.86 -1.12 4.41
CA VAL A 34 4.17 -1.24 5.08
C VAL A 34 5.26 -0.62 4.22
N VAL A 35 6.18 0.13 4.81
CA VAL A 35 7.34 0.68 4.09
C VAL A 35 8.39 -0.42 3.89
N LEU A 36 8.72 -0.73 2.64
CA LEU A 36 9.69 -1.78 2.28
C LEU A 36 11.11 -1.25 2.10
N GLN A 37 11.24 -0.12 1.40
CA GLN A 37 12.54 0.48 1.09
C GLN A 37 12.42 2.01 1.01
N GLN A 38 13.41 2.71 1.56
CA GLN A 38 13.61 4.12 1.28
C GLN A 38 14.71 4.27 0.21
N LYS A 39 14.40 4.98 -0.86
CA LYS A 39 15.33 5.29 -1.94
C LYS A 39 15.88 6.69 -1.74
N THR A 40 17.19 6.81 -1.86
CA THR A 40 17.92 8.06 -1.68
C THR A 40 18.67 8.42 -2.96
N VAL A 41 19.03 9.70 -3.11
CA VAL A 41 19.77 10.17 -4.29
C VAL A 41 21.12 9.48 -4.42
N GLU A 42 21.78 9.21 -3.30
CA GLU A 42 23.12 8.60 -3.24
C GLU A 42 23.11 7.14 -3.72
N THR A 43 22.06 6.39 -3.39
CA THR A 43 21.97 4.95 -3.67
C THR A 43 21.20 4.63 -4.95
N ASP A 44 20.15 5.39 -5.25
CA ASP A 44 19.16 5.07 -6.29
C ASP A 44 19.01 6.17 -7.35
N GLY A 45 19.65 7.34 -7.17
CA GLY A 45 19.56 8.48 -8.09
C GLY A 45 18.30 9.35 -7.96
N TYR A 46 17.40 9.02 -7.02
CA TYR A 46 16.19 9.81 -6.73
C TYR A 46 15.64 9.52 -5.33
N VAL A 47 14.75 10.39 -4.84
CA VAL A 47 14.07 10.23 -3.56
C VAL A 47 12.71 9.57 -3.78
N ALA A 48 12.50 8.39 -3.18
CA ALA A 48 11.19 7.72 -3.17
C ALA A 48 11.04 6.78 -1.98
N THR A 49 9.80 6.42 -1.67
CA THR A 49 9.48 5.40 -0.67
C THR A 49 8.72 4.26 -1.34
N GLN A 50 9.26 3.05 -1.26
CA GLN A 50 8.56 1.85 -1.68
C GLN A 50 7.63 1.41 -0.54
N VAL A 51 6.34 1.32 -0.84
CA VAL A 51 5.30 0.85 0.07
C VAL A 51 4.78 -0.48 -0.47
N GLY A 52 4.66 -1.47 0.40
CA GLY A 52 4.01 -2.73 0.09
C GLY A 52 2.59 -2.80 0.64
N PHE A 53 1.72 -3.53 -0.04
CA PHE A 53 0.30 -3.66 0.29
C PHE A 53 -0.23 -5.08 0.02
N GLU A 54 -1.17 -5.51 0.87
CA GLU A 54 -1.79 -6.84 0.91
C GLU A 54 -0.76 -7.96 1.19
N THR A 55 -1.01 -8.75 2.24
CA THR A 55 -0.08 -9.83 2.61
C THR A 55 -0.21 -11.03 1.66
N LYS A 56 0.92 -11.46 1.08
CA LYS A 56 1.05 -12.62 0.20
C LYS A 56 1.60 -13.79 1.00
N ARG A 57 1.05 -15.00 0.80
CA ARG A 57 1.52 -16.22 1.48
C ARG A 57 2.93 -16.59 1.02
N ASP A 58 3.79 -17.01 1.94
CA ASP A 58 5.19 -17.35 1.66
C ASP A 58 5.36 -18.37 0.54
N LYS A 59 4.52 -19.41 0.51
CA LYS A 59 4.55 -20.46 -0.53
C LYS A 59 4.31 -19.92 -1.96
N LEU A 60 3.67 -18.76 -2.09
CA LEU A 60 3.38 -18.10 -3.37
C LEU A 60 4.44 -17.06 -3.76
N SER A 61 5.41 -16.79 -2.88
CA SER A 61 6.50 -15.84 -3.11
C SER A 61 7.76 -16.54 -3.60
N ASN A 62 8.52 -15.86 -4.45
CA ASN A 62 9.80 -16.38 -4.93
C ASN A 62 10.94 -16.03 -3.93
N LYS A 63 12.10 -16.69 -4.07
CA LYS A 63 13.25 -16.45 -3.18
C LYS A 63 13.71 -14.98 -3.16
N PRO A 64 13.76 -14.26 -4.31
CA PRO A 64 14.09 -12.83 -4.32
C PRO A 64 13.12 -11.95 -3.53
N GLU A 65 11.81 -12.13 -3.70
CA GLU A 65 10.76 -11.38 -2.98
C GLU A 65 10.92 -11.58 -1.47
N GLN A 66 11.13 -12.81 -1.02
CA GLN A 66 11.38 -13.12 0.39
C GLN A 66 12.64 -12.43 0.91
N GLY A 67 13.72 -12.43 0.13
CA GLY A 67 14.96 -11.74 0.48
C GLY A 67 14.78 -10.22 0.60
N HIS A 68 13.96 -9.62 -0.26
CA HIS A 68 13.66 -8.20 -0.25
C HIS A 68 12.90 -7.79 1.02
N VAL A 69 11.79 -8.49 1.32
CA VAL A 69 10.93 -8.14 2.47
C VAL A 69 11.56 -8.47 3.83
N LYS A 70 12.52 -9.40 3.88
CA LYS A 70 13.28 -9.68 5.11
C LYS A 70 14.00 -8.46 5.66
N LYS A 71 14.48 -7.55 4.80
CA LYS A 71 15.11 -6.29 5.25
C LYS A 71 14.14 -5.39 6.01
N ALA A 72 12.85 -5.47 5.66
CA ALA A 72 11.77 -4.72 6.29
C ALA A 72 11.03 -5.53 7.38
N ASN A 73 11.52 -6.71 7.77
CA ASN A 73 10.92 -7.60 8.77
C ASN A 73 9.41 -7.86 8.55
N THR A 74 8.99 -7.98 7.29
CA THR A 74 7.58 -8.23 6.93
C THR A 74 7.43 -9.51 6.12
N ALA A 75 6.22 -10.07 6.16
CA ALA A 75 5.80 -11.07 5.20
C ALA A 75 5.80 -10.49 3.78
N PRO A 76 5.98 -11.33 2.74
CA PRO A 76 5.85 -10.93 1.34
C PRO A 76 4.54 -10.17 1.10
N LYS A 77 4.62 -9.09 0.34
CA LYS A 77 3.46 -8.29 -0.04
C LYS A 77 3.08 -8.59 -1.48
N ARG A 78 1.80 -8.40 -1.81
CA ARG A 78 1.30 -8.61 -3.17
C ARG A 78 1.70 -7.46 -4.09
N PHE A 79 1.72 -6.25 -3.53
CA PHE A 79 2.19 -5.01 -4.14
C PHE A 79 3.33 -4.43 -3.31
#